data_AF-A0A8H7V4V8-F1
#
_entry.id   AF-A0A8H7V4V8-F1
#
_cell.length_a   1.000
_cell.length_b   1.000
_cell.length_c   1.000
_cell.angle_alpha   90.00
_cell.angle_beta   90.00
_cell.angle_gamma   90.00
#
_symmetry.space_group_name_H-M   'P 1'
#
loop_
_entity.id
_entity.type
_entity.pdbx_description
1 polymer ?
#
loop_
_entity_poly.entity_id
_entity_poly.type
_entity_poly.pdbx_seq_one_letter_code
_entity_poly.pdbx_strand_id
1 'polypeptide(L)'
;MSEYMYALAKFDIQQEILERRRINRCEHRPFNLDDYTNEKCESNFRFNKTQLRTIIHAMELPSHFVFHADDPKHHFQVSTEEVMAICLRRLAYPAHLEDLGHIFCRTTSTLSIIFNSMIEYLFYKYKSTLNFAKSQFTRDRLQLFADAIARKGSPISNVVGFIDGTVRGICRPVVNQEVVYNGHK
;
A
#
# COMPACT_ATOMS: atom_id res chain seq x y z
N MET A 1 -24.48 8.38 -45.40
CA MET A 1 -24.08 7.33 -44.41
C MET A 1 -23.09 7.82 -43.36
N SER A 2 -22.26 8.85 -43.60
CA SER A 2 -21.24 9.33 -42.64
C SER A 2 -21.80 10.00 -41.38
N GLU A 3 -22.82 10.85 -41.54
CA GLU A 3 -23.33 11.70 -40.45
C GLU A 3 -24.16 10.93 -39.41
N TYR A 4 -24.93 9.95 -39.86
CA TYR A 4 -25.74 9.07 -39.01
C TYR A 4 -24.85 8.14 -38.15
N MET A 5 -23.77 7.60 -38.73
CA MET A 5 -22.82 6.77 -37.99
C MET A 5 -22.04 7.57 -36.95
N TYR A 6 -21.71 8.84 -37.24
CA TYR A 6 -21.08 9.74 -36.28
C TYR A 6 -22.02 10.09 -35.12
N ALA A 7 -23.29 10.36 -35.40
CA ALA A 7 -24.30 10.62 -34.37
C ALA A 7 -24.52 9.41 -33.44
N LEU A 8 -24.55 8.18 -33.99
CA LEU A 8 -24.65 6.96 -33.20
C LEU A 8 -23.41 6.74 -32.32
N ALA A 9 -22.20 6.90 -32.87
CA ALA A 9 -20.98 6.78 -32.08
C ALA A 9 -20.90 7.83 -30.95
N LYS A 10 -21.36 9.06 -31.20
CA LYS A 10 -21.40 10.11 -30.19
C LYS A 10 -22.45 9.84 -29.10
N PHE A 11 -23.58 9.25 -29.48
CA PHE A 11 -24.61 8.82 -28.54
C PHE A 11 -24.11 7.66 -27.66
N ASP A 12 -23.46 6.65 -28.25
CA ASP A 12 -22.89 5.51 -27.50
C ASP A 12 -21.80 5.97 -26.54
N ILE A 13 -20.91 6.88 -26.95
CA ILE A 13 -19.91 7.49 -26.06
C ILE A 13 -20.59 8.29 -24.94
N GLN A 14 -21.65 9.03 -25.24
CA GLN A 14 -22.39 9.76 -24.20
C GLN A 14 -23.11 8.83 -23.24
N GLN A 15 -23.66 7.70 -23.70
CA GLN A 15 -24.26 6.67 -22.85
C GLN A 15 -23.21 5.97 -22.01
N GLU A 16 -22.04 5.63 -22.56
CA GLU A 16 -20.94 5.04 -21.81
C GLU A 16 -20.38 6.02 -20.76
N ILE A 17 -20.25 7.31 -21.08
CA ILE A 17 -19.89 8.35 -20.11
C ILE A 17 -20.98 8.49 -19.03
N LEU A 18 -22.26 8.40 -19.40
CA LEU A 18 -23.38 8.50 -18.47
C LEU A 18 -23.45 7.25 -17.56
N GLU A 19 -23.18 6.07 -18.08
CA GLU A 19 -23.08 4.80 -17.34
C GLU A 19 -21.86 4.79 -16.42
N ARG A 20 -20.69 5.25 -16.88
CA ARG A 20 -19.52 5.50 -16.01
C ARG A 20 -19.81 6.52 -14.92
N ARG A 21 -20.61 7.56 -15.20
CA ARG A 21 -21.11 8.52 -14.19
C ARG A 21 -22.15 7.91 -13.25
N ARG A 22 -22.90 6.89 -13.70
CA ARG A 22 -23.93 6.19 -12.92
C ARG A 22 -23.32 5.12 -12.02
N ILE A 23 -22.28 4.43 -12.46
CA ILE A 23 -21.43 3.53 -11.65
C ILE A 23 -20.65 4.34 -10.59
N ASN A 24 -20.26 5.58 -10.91
CA ASN A 24 -19.69 6.53 -9.94
C ASN A 24 -20.71 7.06 -8.90
N ARG A 25 -22.00 6.72 -8.98
CA ARG A 25 -22.93 6.87 -7.84
C ARG A 25 -22.83 5.66 -6.91
N CYS A 26 -21.62 5.34 -6.46
CA CYS A 26 -21.47 4.79 -5.12
C CYS A 26 -21.97 5.92 -4.22
N GLU A 27 -23.19 5.80 -3.67
CA GLU A 27 -23.64 6.74 -2.63
C GLU A 27 -22.48 6.90 -1.66
N HIS A 28 -22.16 8.15 -1.30
CA HIS A 28 -20.95 8.52 -0.57
C HIS A 28 -21.01 8.00 0.87
N ARG A 29 -21.12 6.68 1.03
CA ARG A 29 -21.23 5.99 2.30
C ARG A 29 -19.83 5.98 2.89
N PRO A 30 -19.63 6.60 4.06
CA PRO A 30 -18.36 6.50 4.76
C PRO A 30 -18.02 5.04 5.00
N PHE A 31 -16.76 4.67 4.81
CA PHE A 31 -16.30 3.33 5.19
C PHE A 31 -16.51 3.15 6.69
N ASN A 32 -17.09 2.01 7.07
CA ASN A 32 -17.23 1.61 8.46
C ASN A 32 -16.66 0.20 8.63
N LEU A 33 -15.66 0.05 9.50
CA LEU A 33 -15.02 -1.23 9.77
C LEU A 33 -16.00 -2.25 10.35
N ASP A 34 -17.04 -1.79 11.06
CA ASP A 34 -18.02 -2.67 11.68
C ASP A 34 -18.91 -3.40 10.65
N ASP A 35 -19.00 -2.90 9.42
CA ASP A 35 -19.73 -3.54 8.30
C ASP A 35 -19.05 -4.82 7.79
N TYR A 36 -17.79 -5.07 8.17
CA TYR A 36 -17.02 -6.25 7.73
C TYR A 36 -17.13 -7.39 8.74
N THR A 37 -16.89 -8.64 8.34
CA THR A 37 -16.65 -9.73 9.30
C THR A 37 -15.15 -9.83 9.60
N ASN A 38 -14.75 -10.56 10.65
CA ASN A 38 -13.31 -10.72 10.93
C ASN A 38 -12.58 -11.43 9.78
N GLU A 39 -13.21 -12.42 9.15
CA GLU A 39 -12.65 -13.16 8.02
C GLU A 39 -12.46 -12.23 6.81
N LYS A 40 -13.43 -11.35 6.55
CA LYS A 40 -13.31 -10.33 5.50
C LYS A 40 -12.20 -9.32 5.81
N CYS A 41 -12.07 -8.90 7.06
CA CYS A 41 -10.98 -8.01 7.48
C CYS A 41 -9.61 -8.68 7.27
N GLU A 42 -9.45 -9.94 7.69
CA GLU A 42 -8.20 -10.67 7.51
C GLU A 42 -7.86 -10.88 6.03
N SER A 43 -8.85 -11.24 5.21
CA SER A 43 -8.65 -11.41 3.78
C SER A 43 -8.26 -10.11 3.06
N ASN A 44 -8.81 -8.96 3.47
CA ASN A 44 -8.57 -7.68 2.81
C ASN A 44 -7.37 -6.92 3.39
N PHE A 45 -7.19 -6.95 4.70
CA PHE A 45 -6.26 -6.08 5.44
C PHE A 45 -5.15 -6.87 6.16
N ARG A 46 -5.20 -8.20 6.16
CA ARG A 46 -4.30 -9.12 6.92
C ARG A 46 -4.46 -9.08 8.44
N PHE A 47 -5.43 -8.33 8.94
CA PHE A 47 -5.73 -8.20 10.36
C PHE A 47 -7.24 -8.27 10.58
N ASN A 48 -7.67 -8.85 11.70
CA ASN A 48 -9.07 -8.73 12.12
C ASN A 48 -9.38 -7.33 12.70
N LYS A 49 -10.66 -7.06 13.01
CA LYS A 49 -11.11 -5.74 13.48
C LYS A 49 -10.38 -5.27 14.73
N THR A 50 -10.30 -6.14 15.72
CA THR A 50 -9.69 -5.81 17.02
C THR A 50 -8.22 -5.49 16.84
N GLN A 51 -7.48 -6.33 16.09
CA GLN A 51 -6.07 -6.09 15.78
C GLN A 51 -5.87 -4.78 15.03
N LEU A 52 -6.69 -4.47 14.03
CA LEU A 52 -6.60 -3.23 13.26
C LEU A 52 -6.79 -2.00 14.18
N ARG A 53 -7.79 -2.04 15.07
CA ARG A 53 -8.02 -0.99 16.07
C ARG A 53 -6.87 -0.89 17.08
N THR A 54 -6.32 -2.01 17.54
CA THR A 54 -5.14 -2.05 18.41
C THR A 54 -3.92 -1.43 17.72
N ILE A 55 -3.70 -1.72 16.45
CA ILE A 55 -2.61 -1.12 15.66
C ILE A 55 -2.81 0.39 15.55
N ILE A 56 -4.01 0.85 15.17
CA ILE A 56 -4.33 2.29 15.10
C ILE A 56 -4.02 2.99 16.43
N HIS A 57 -4.44 2.39 17.54
CA HIS A 57 -4.22 2.93 18.88
C HIS A 57 -2.75 2.96 19.26
N ALA A 58 -2.02 1.85 19.06
CA ALA A 58 -0.60 1.74 19.35
C ALA A 58 0.26 2.66 18.47
N MET A 59 -0.22 2.97 17.28
CA MET A 59 0.42 3.92 16.37
C MET A 59 0.12 5.38 16.73
N GLU A 60 -0.73 5.66 17.73
CA GLU A 60 -1.09 7.01 18.17
C GLU A 60 -1.50 7.91 16.99
N LEU A 61 -2.37 7.39 16.11
CA LEU A 61 -2.88 8.13 14.97
C LEU A 61 -4.00 9.08 15.43
N PRO A 62 -4.20 10.23 14.74
CA PRO A 62 -5.35 11.11 15.02
C PRO A 62 -6.67 10.35 14.78
N SER A 63 -7.81 10.90 15.22
CA SER A 63 -9.11 10.28 14.92
C SER A 63 -9.48 10.39 13.42
N HIS A 64 -8.99 11.44 12.76
CA HIS A 64 -9.24 11.73 11.35
C HIS A 64 -8.02 12.38 10.72
N PHE A 65 -7.87 12.19 9.41
CA PHE A 65 -6.90 12.89 8.58
C PHE A 65 -7.61 13.94 7.72
N VAL A 66 -7.00 15.11 7.61
CA VAL A 66 -7.44 16.19 6.74
C VAL A 66 -6.49 16.26 5.55
N PHE A 67 -7.06 16.19 4.35
CA PHE A 67 -6.32 16.25 3.10
C PHE A 67 -6.57 17.61 2.46
N HIS A 68 -5.52 18.41 2.36
CA HIS A 68 -5.55 19.72 1.74
C HIS A 68 -5.26 19.61 0.26
N ALA A 69 -5.99 20.39 -0.54
CA ALA A 69 -5.81 20.58 -1.96
C ALA A 69 -5.58 22.07 -2.25
N ASP A 70 -5.09 22.38 -3.45
CA ASP A 70 -4.83 23.77 -3.87
C ASP A 70 -6.10 24.64 -3.83
N ASP A 71 -7.24 24.07 -4.22
CA ASP A 71 -8.55 24.69 -4.03
C ASP A 71 -9.20 24.15 -2.73
N PRO A 72 -9.51 25.03 -1.76
CA PRO A 72 -10.19 24.67 -0.51
C PRO A 72 -11.48 23.86 -0.67
N LYS A 73 -12.19 24.01 -1.80
CA LYS A 73 -13.41 23.23 -2.09
C LYS A 73 -13.15 21.73 -2.24
N HIS A 74 -11.91 21.35 -2.50
CA HIS A 74 -11.49 19.96 -2.62
C HIS A 74 -10.80 19.45 -1.35
N HIS A 75 -10.81 20.21 -0.25
CA HIS A 75 -10.37 19.68 1.06
C HIS A 75 -11.37 18.63 1.52
N PHE A 76 -10.86 17.51 2.03
CA PHE A 76 -11.71 16.45 2.55
C PHE A 76 -11.09 15.82 3.79
N GLN A 77 -11.96 15.25 4.62
CA GLN A 77 -11.59 14.57 5.85
C GLN A 77 -11.99 13.11 5.77
N VAL A 78 -11.14 12.23 6.30
CA VAL A 78 -11.36 10.78 6.29
C VAL A 78 -11.04 10.24 7.68
N SER A 79 -11.83 9.27 8.15
CA SER A 79 -11.57 8.61 9.43
C SER A 79 -10.28 7.80 9.36
N THR A 80 -9.59 7.68 10.49
CA THR A 80 -8.34 6.90 10.53
C THR A 80 -8.55 5.43 10.22
N GLU A 81 -9.71 4.85 10.58
CA GLU A 81 -10.05 3.48 10.19
C GLU A 81 -10.14 3.32 8.67
N GLU A 82 -10.76 4.26 7.95
CA GLU A 82 -10.83 4.22 6.48
C GLU A 82 -9.46 4.42 5.84
N VAL A 83 -8.68 5.40 6.31
CA VAL A 83 -7.32 5.66 5.83
C VAL A 83 -6.43 4.42 6.00
N MET A 84 -6.48 3.79 7.18
CA MET A 84 -5.71 2.59 7.46
C MET A 84 -6.21 1.37 6.68
N ALA A 85 -7.51 1.20 6.50
CA ALA A 85 -8.06 0.13 5.68
C ALA A 85 -7.61 0.24 4.21
N ILE A 86 -7.61 1.45 3.63
CA ILE A 86 -7.09 1.72 2.28
C ILE A 86 -5.60 1.40 2.21
N CYS A 87 -4.82 1.87 3.20
CA CYS A 87 -3.39 1.64 3.27
C CYS A 87 -3.05 0.14 3.35
N LEU A 88 -3.65 -0.56 4.32
CA LEU A 88 -3.45 -1.99 4.53
C LEU A 88 -3.91 -2.81 3.33
N ARG A 89 -5.05 -2.46 2.70
CA ARG A 89 -5.54 -3.19 1.51
C ARG A 89 -4.54 -3.17 0.37
N ARG A 90 -3.84 -2.05 0.17
CA ARG A 90 -2.80 -1.88 -0.85
C ARG A 90 -1.49 -2.56 -0.50
N LEU A 91 -1.13 -2.59 0.78
CA LEU A 91 0.07 -3.29 1.26
C LEU A 91 -0.11 -4.81 1.31
N ALA A 92 -1.35 -5.29 1.51
CA ALA A 92 -1.69 -6.70 1.62
C ALA A 92 -1.55 -7.47 0.29
N TYR A 93 -1.81 -6.81 -0.84
CA TYR A 93 -1.71 -7.36 -2.19
C TYR A 93 -1.80 -6.25 -3.25
N PRO A 94 -1.06 -6.32 -4.38
CA PRO A 94 -1.21 -5.37 -5.48
C PRO A 94 -2.66 -5.33 -5.99
N ALA A 95 -3.31 -4.18 -5.90
CA ALA A 95 -4.68 -3.98 -6.35
C ALA A 95 -4.77 -2.74 -7.26
N HIS A 96 -5.61 -2.80 -8.29
CA HIS A 96 -5.90 -1.62 -9.11
C HIS A 96 -6.70 -0.61 -8.29
N LEU A 97 -6.44 0.69 -8.50
CA LEU A 97 -7.18 1.74 -7.80
C LEU A 97 -8.68 1.74 -8.17
N GLU A 98 -9.03 1.25 -9.36
CA GLU A 98 -10.41 1.09 -9.80
C GLU A 98 -11.16 0.06 -8.96
N ASP A 99 -10.56 -1.11 -8.72
CA ASP A 99 -11.11 -2.14 -7.82
C ASP A 99 -11.34 -1.59 -6.41
N LEU A 100 -10.39 -0.81 -5.91
CA LEU A 100 -10.51 -0.15 -4.60
C LEU A 100 -11.60 0.92 -4.60
N GLY A 101 -11.83 1.58 -5.74
CA GLY A 101 -12.91 2.57 -5.89
C GLY A 101 -14.28 1.95 -5.63
N HIS A 102 -14.50 0.71 -6.05
CA HIS A 102 -15.73 -0.04 -5.78
C HIS A 102 -15.87 -0.45 -4.32
N ILE A 103 -14.77 -0.73 -3.62
CA ILE A 103 -14.79 -1.16 -2.21
C ILE A 103 -14.99 0.03 -1.26
N PHE A 104 -14.30 1.14 -1.53
CA PHE A 104 -14.27 2.30 -0.65
C PHE A 104 -15.18 3.44 -1.10
N CYS A 105 -15.87 3.31 -2.24
CA CYS A 105 -16.70 4.37 -2.83
C CYS A 105 -15.94 5.71 -2.97
N ARG A 106 -14.67 5.65 -3.39
CA ARG A 106 -13.80 6.82 -3.60
C ARG A 106 -13.27 6.84 -5.03
N THR A 107 -13.00 8.03 -5.54
CA THR A 107 -12.32 8.16 -6.84
C THR A 107 -10.89 7.62 -6.76
N THR A 108 -10.36 7.16 -7.89
CA THR A 108 -8.97 6.68 -7.98
C THR A 108 -7.96 7.75 -7.54
N SER A 109 -8.21 9.02 -7.87
CA SER A 109 -7.42 10.16 -7.41
C SER A 109 -7.43 10.30 -5.89
N THR A 110 -8.61 10.27 -5.27
CA THR A 110 -8.77 10.35 -3.81
C THR A 110 -8.05 9.19 -3.11
N LEU A 111 -8.18 7.97 -3.63
CA LEU A 111 -7.50 6.79 -3.10
C LEU A 111 -5.97 6.90 -3.19
N SER A 112 -5.46 7.44 -4.31
CA SER A 112 -4.04 7.68 -4.50
C SER A 112 -3.51 8.69 -3.48
N ILE A 113 -4.22 9.80 -3.29
CA ILE A 113 -3.89 10.83 -2.29
C ILE A 113 -3.84 10.22 -0.89
N ILE A 114 -4.92 9.54 -0.47
CA ILE A 114 -5.00 8.92 0.86
C ILE A 114 -3.84 7.97 1.11
N PHE A 115 -3.58 7.05 0.17
CA PHE A 115 -2.52 6.07 0.33
C PHE A 115 -1.13 6.72 0.42
N ASN A 116 -0.79 7.59 -0.53
CA ASN A 116 0.55 8.17 -0.60
C ASN A 116 0.82 9.07 0.62
N SER A 117 -0.14 9.91 0.99
CA SER A 117 -0.03 10.75 2.18
C SER A 117 0.08 9.92 3.46
N MET A 118 -0.64 8.79 3.56
CA MET A 118 -0.52 7.92 4.74
C MET A 118 0.84 7.23 4.81
N ILE A 119 1.35 6.69 3.69
CA ILE A 119 2.69 6.09 3.64
C ILE A 119 3.76 7.13 3.99
N GLU A 120 3.65 8.35 3.46
CA GLU A 120 4.55 9.45 3.77
C GLU A 120 4.49 9.83 5.25
N TYR A 121 3.29 9.99 5.82
CA TYR A 121 3.10 10.25 7.25
C TYR A 121 3.77 9.17 8.12
N LEU A 122 3.52 7.90 7.82
CA LEU A 122 4.11 6.78 8.55
C LEU A 122 5.63 6.76 8.41
N PHE A 123 6.15 7.00 7.20
CA PHE A 123 7.57 7.10 6.98
C PHE A 123 8.18 8.20 7.84
N TYR A 124 7.64 9.42 7.83
CA TYR A 124 8.19 10.50 8.64
C TYR A 124 8.07 10.26 10.15
N LYS A 125 6.99 9.61 10.60
CA LYS A 125 6.79 9.24 12.00
C LYS A 125 7.82 8.22 12.47
N TYR A 126 8.15 7.23 11.63
CA TYR A 126 8.98 6.08 12.03
C TYR A 126 10.36 6.03 11.37
N LYS A 127 10.75 6.99 10.52
CA LYS A 127 12.04 6.96 9.77
C LYS A 127 13.25 6.79 10.66
N SER A 128 13.23 7.35 11.87
CA SER A 128 14.32 7.21 12.84
C SER A 128 14.46 5.76 13.32
N THR A 129 13.34 5.08 13.57
CA THR A 129 13.28 3.66 13.95
C THR A 129 13.59 2.74 12.77
N LEU A 130 13.11 3.09 11.56
CA LEU A 130 13.39 2.36 10.32
C LEU A 130 14.84 2.50 9.85
N ASN A 131 15.62 3.40 10.44
CA ASN A 131 17.05 3.49 10.18
C ASN A 131 17.79 2.33 10.87
N PHE A 132 17.65 1.15 10.28
CA PHE A 132 18.18 -0.13 10.74
C PHE A 132 19.71 -0.08 10.94
N ALA A 133 20.42 0.67 10.11
CA ALA A 133 21.87 0.84 10.20
C ALA A 133 22.32 1.47 11.53
N LYS A 134 21.58 2.47 12.04
CA LYS A 134 22.05 3.22 13.22
C LYS A 134 21.86 2.44 14.53
N SER A 135 20.81 1.63 14.64
CA SER A 135 20.43 0.96 15.89
C SER A 135 20.84 -0.51 15.95
N GLN A 136 20.85 -1.22 14.82
CA GLN A 136 21.12 -2.67 14.77
C GLN A 136 22.56 -2.98 14.35
N PHE A 137 23.19 -2.13 13.55
CA PHE A 137 24.55 -2.32 13.03
C PHE A 137 25.60 -1.55 13.85
N THR A 138 25.48 -1.53 15.19
CA THR A 138 26.56 -1.05 16.06
C THR A 138 27.71 -2.06 16.10
N ARG A 139 28.94 -1.62 16.41
CA ARG A 139 30.12 -2.51 16.50
C ARG A 139 29.85 -3.71 17.39
N ASP A 140 29.28 -3.50 18.57
CA ASP A 140 29.04 -4.56 19.56
C ASP A 140 27.99 -5.57 19.07
N ARG A 141 26.92 -5.09 18.42
CA ARG A 141 25.90 -5.97 17.83
C ARG A 141 26.44 -6.76 16.65
N LEU A 142 27.26 -6.13 15.82
CA LEU A 142 27.92 -6.79 14.71
C LEU A 142 28.83 -7.91 15.18
N GLN A 143 29.64 -7.66 16.20
CA GLN A 143 30.48 -8.69 16.80
C GLN A 143 29.63 -9.81 17.40
N LEU A 144 28.55 -9.47 18.12
CA LEU A 144 27.62 -10.46 18.67
C LEU A 144 27.02 -11.38 17.58
N PHE A 145 26.61 -10.81 16.44
CA PHE A 145 26.08 -11.60 15.33
C PHE A 145 27.15 -12.48 14.69
N ALA A 146 28.35 -11.94 14.45
CA ALA A 146 29.49 -12.68 13.94
C ALA A 146 29.85 -13.88 14.81
N ASP A 147 29.98 -13.68 16.12
CA ASP A 147 30.32 -14.73 17.07
C ASP A 147 29.23 -15.80 17.18
N ALA A 148 27.95 -15.39 17.10
CA ALA A 148 26.83 -16.34 17.09
C ALA A 148 26.85 -17.24 15.84
N ILE A 149 27.13 -16.66 14.67
CA ILE A 149 27.17 -17.36 13.39
C ILE A 149 28.43 -18.26 13.29
N ALA A 150 29.59 -17.77 13.73
CA ALA A 150 30.83 -18.54 13.81
C ALA A 150 30.67 -19.77 14.72
N ARG A 151 30.06 -19.60 15.91
CA ARG A 151 29.78 -20.71 16.82
C ARG A 151 28.83 -21.76 16.25
N LYS A 152 27.99 -21.40 15.28
CA LYS A 152 27.13 -22.35 14.55
C LYS A 152 27.86 -23.11 13.44
N GLY A 153 29.16 -22.86 13.24
CA GLY A 153 30.00 -23.56 12.28
C GLY A 153 30.18 -22.83 10.96
N SER A 154 29.94 -21.50 10.92
CA SER A 154 30.26 -20.72 9.73
C SER A 154 31.76 -20.81 9.41
N PRO A 155 32.14 -21.10 8.15
CA PRO A 155 33.55 -21.12 7.73
C PRO A 155 34.15 -19.71 7.68
N ILE A 156 33.32 -18.67 7.76
CA ILE A 156 33.69 -17.27 7.74
C ILE A 156 33.33 -16.64 9.08
N SER A 157 34.31 -16.05 9.77
CA SER A 157 34.18 -15.57 11.15
C SER A 157 33.55 -14.18 11.29
N ASN A 158 33.40 -13.43 10.21
CA ASN A 158 32.88 -12.05 10.20
C ASN A 158 31.51 -11.92 9.50
N VAL A 159 30.75 -13.01 9.38
CA VAL A 159 29.38 -12.97 8.83
C VAL A 159 28.43 -12.46 9.90
N VAL A 160 27.74 -11.36 9.64
CA VAL A 160 26.87 -10.68 10.63
C VAL A 160 25.38 -10.88 10.39
N GLY A 161 25.02 -11.58 9.32
CA GLY A 161 23.64 -11.84 8.94
C GLY A 161 23.54 -12.40 7.53
N PHE A 162 22.32 -12.83 7.17
CA PHE A 162 21.99 -13.35 5.85
C PHE A 162 20.87 -12.50 5.27
N ILE A 163 20.97 -12.18 3.99
CA ILE A 163 19.90 -11.48 3.28
C ILE A 163 18.92 -12.56 2.80
N ASP A 164 17.74 -12.59 3.39
CA ASP A 164 16.62 -13.35 2.82
C ASP A 164 15.89 -12.45 1.82
N GLY A 165 16.03 -12.78 0.54
CA GLY A 165 15.42 -12.05 -0.55
C GLY A 165 14.48 -12.98 -1.31
N THR A 166 13.23 -12.56 -1.49
CA THR A 166 12.38 -13.22 -2.48
C THR A 166 12.91 -12.90 -3.88
N VAL A 167 13.31 -13.92 -4.62
CA VAL A 167 13.62 -13.78 -6.04
C VAL A 167 12.38 -13.26 -6.76
N ARG A 168 12.49 -12.08 -7.38
CA ARG A 168 11.43 -11.55 -8.25
C ARG A 168 11.78 -11.81 -9.71
N GLY A 169 10.81 -12.31 -10.46
CA GLY A 169 10.92 -12.38 -11.91
C GLY A 169 11.10 -10.97 -12.48
N ILE A 170 12.07 -10.83 -13.39
CA ILE A 170 12.33 -9.60 -14.13
C ILE A 170 12.25 -9.89 -15.63
N CYS A 171 11.99 -8.86 -16.43
CA CYS A 171 12.18 -8.96 -17.88
C CYS A 171 13.65 -9.31 -18.18
N ARG A 172 13.91 -10.17 -19.17
CA ARG A 172 15.27 -10.57 -19.57
C ARG A 172 16.03 -9.35 -20.09
N PRO A 173 16.91 -8.72 -19.29
CA PRO A 173 17.61 -7.53 -19.76
C PRO A 173 18.67 -7.96 -20.76
N VAL A 174 18.76 -7.25 -21.88
CA VAL A 174 19.75 -7.53 -22.94
C VAL A 174 21.14 -7.00 -22.56
N VAL A 175 21.19 -5.99 -21.68
CA VAL A 175 22.42 -5.35 -21.20
C VAL A 175 22.58 -5.62 -19.70
N ASN A 176 23.81 -5.92 -19.26
CA ASN A 176 24.15 -6.18 -17.85
C ASN A 176 23.34 -7.31 -17.20
N GLN A 177 23.00 -8.36 -17.97
CA GLN A 177 22.25 -9.52 -17.48
C GLN A 177 22.91 -10.20 -16.27
N GLU A 178 24.24 -10.16 -16.18
CA GLU A 178 25.03 -10.73 -15.08
C GLU A 178 24.75 -10.04 -13.73
N VAL A 179 24.44 -8.73 -13.74
CA VAL A 179 24.20 -7.95 -12.51
C VAL A 179 22.94 -8.41 -11.78
N VAL A 180 22.00 -9.00 -12.53
CA VAL A 180 20.70 -9.47 -12.02
C VAL A 180 20.61 -11.00 -12.01
N TYR A 181 21.72 -11.70 -12.27
CA TYR A 181 21.77 -13.15 -12.23
C TYR A 181 21.86 -13.63 -10.78
N ASN A 182 20.87 -14.42 -10.35
CA ASN A 182 20.76 -14.90 -8.97
C ASN A 182 21.33 -16.32 -8.77
N GLY A 183 21.84 -16.96 -9.83
CA GLY A 183 22.39 -18.33 -9.77
C GLY A 183 21.39 -19.42 -9.34
N HIS A 184 20.10 -19.11 -9.31
CA HIS A 184 19.06 -20.05 -8.92
C HIS A 184 18.71 -20.97 -10.10
N LYS A 185 18.73 -22.29 -9.86
CA LYS A 185 18.38 -23.33 -10.84
C LYS A 185 16.92 -23.74 -10.71
#